data_AF-A0A1M6NVV4-F1
#
_entry.id   AF-A0A1M6NVV4-F1
#
_cell.length_a   1.000
_cell.length_b   1.000
_cell.length_c   1.000
_cell.angle_alpha   90.00
_cell.angle_beta   90.00
_cell.angle_gamma   90.00
#
_symmetry.space_group_name_H-M   'P 1'
#
loop_
_entity.id
_entity.type
_entity.pdbx_description
1 polymer ?
#
loop_
_entity_poly.entity_id
_entity_poly.type
_entity_poly.pdbx_seq_one_letter_code
_entity_poly.pdbx_strand_id
1 'polypeptide(L)'
;MDSRVRHIAKSITWRVIASATTFTLTLIFFGKAEIAMASWLTVAETTIKIAIYYVHERVWFKVSTKLNNKMRHIAKAITWRVIASATTFVLALLIFGGHDDAMEKATYIALIESALKLLFYYGHEEAWYRINLGLDNREKNKATS
;
A
#
# COMPACT_ATOMS: atom_id res chain seq x y z
N MET A 1 15.79 3.49 -22.94
CA MET A 1 14.75 2.49 -22.60
C MET A 1 14.51 2.64 -21.11
N ASP A 2 13.68 3.62 -20.68
CA ASP A 2 13.99 4.23 -19.37
C ASP A 2 12.81 4.54 -18.43
N SER A 3 11.60 4.88 -18.91
CA SER A 3 10.48 5.19 -17.99
C SER A 3 9.81 3.93 -17.42
N ARG A 4 9.55 2.91 -18.27
CA ARG A 4 8.85 1.68 -17.86
C ARG A 4 9.61 0.91 -16.78
N VAL A 5 10.94 0.80 -16.92
CA VAL A 5 11.81 0.13 -15.94
C VAL A 5 11.77 0.87 -14.60
N ARG A 6 11.84 2.21 -14.61
CA ARG A 6 11.70 3.03 -13.39
C ARG A 6 10.36 2.82 -12.71
N HIS A 7 9.25 2.80 -13.44
CA HIS A 7 7.92 2.60 -12.86
C HIS A 7 7.74 1.21 -12.26
N ILE A 8 8.26 0.16 -12.92
CA ILE A 8 8.25 -1.21 -12.40
C ILE A 8 9.12 -1.31 -11.14
N ALA A 9 10.33 -0.74 -11.16
CA ALA A 9 11.23 -0.72 -10.01
C ALA A 9 10.63 0.03 -8.82
N LYS A 10 10.01 1.20 -9.04
CA LYS A 10 9.25 1.93 -8.02
C LYS A 10 8.14 1.07 -7.41
N SER A 11 7.37 0.36 -8.23
CA SER A 11 6.28 -0.50 -7.75
C SER A 11 6.80 -1.66 -6.90
N ILE A 12 7.88 -2.33 -7.33
CA ILE A 12 8.48 -3.44 -6.60
C ILE A 12 9.06 -2.95 -5.27
N THR A 13 9.88 -1.88 -5.29
CA THR A 13 10.48 -1.31 -4.09
C THR A 13 9.42 -0.84 -3.08
N TRP A 14 8.33 -0.24 -3.57
CA TRP A 14 7.20 0.14 -2.73
C TRP A 14 6.54 -1.08 -2.05
N ARG A 15 6.31 -2.17 -2.80
CA ARG A 15 5.75 -3.40 -2.24
C ARG A 15 6.63 -3.99 -1.15
N VAL A 16 7.96 -4.02 -1.35
CA VAL A 16 8.91 -4.51 -0.34
C VAL A 16 8.82 -3.67 0.94
N ILE A 17 8.85 -2.34 0.83
CA ILE A 17 8.75 -1.44 2.00
C ILE A 17 7.41 -1.63 2.73
N ALA A 18 6.30 -1.70 1.98
CA ALA A 18 4.97 -1.86 2.56
C ALA A 18 4.79 -3.21 3.27
N SER A 19 5.25 -4.31 2.66
CA SER A 19 5.21 -5.64 3.28
C SER A 19 6.12 -5.71 4.50
N ALA A 20 7.34 -5.17 4.42
CA ALA A 20 8.26 -5.11 5.56
C ALA A 20 7.67 -4.31 6.73
N THR A 21 7.03 -3.17 6.46
CA THR A 21 6.37 -2.35 7.49
C THR A 21 5.29 -3.15 8.23
N THR A 22 4.42 -3.84 7.48
CA THR A 22 3.32 -4.64 8.05
C THR A 22 3.86 -5.80 8.88
N PHE A 23 4.88 -6.50 8.37
CA PHE A 23 5.54 -7.59 9.06
C PHE A 23 6.18 -7.13 10.37
N THR A 24 6.98 -6.05 10.31
CA THR A 24 7.67 -5.49 11.48
C THR A 24 6.69 -5.00 12.53
N LEU A 25 5.63 -4.29 12.15
CA LEU A 25 4.60 -3.86 13.12
C LEU A 25 3.95 -5.06 13.81
N THR A 26 3.60 -6.09 13.05
CA THR A 26 2.98 -7.29 13.62
C THR A 26 3.89 -7.96 14.64
N LEU A 27 5.19 -8.08 14.35
CA LEU A 27 6.17 -8.60 15.30
C LEU A 27 6.38 -7.71 16.53
N ILE A 28 6.26 -6.39 16.39
CA ILE A 28 6.37 -5.45 17.52
C ILE A 28 5.17 -5.62 18.46
N PHE A 29 3.96 -5.77 17.93
CA PHE A 29 2.73 -5.84 18.73
C PHE A 29 2.44 -7.24 19.29
N PHE A 30 2.73 -8.30 18.54
CA PHE A 30 2.44 -9.68 18.94
C PHE A 30 3.67 -10.46 19.40
N GLY A 31 4.88 -9.95 19.15
CA GLY A 31 6.13 -10.57 19.55
C GLY A 31 6.72 -11.51 18.50
N LYS A 32 7.96 -11.93 18.75
CA LYS A 32 8.75 -12.78 17.82
C LYS A 32 8.25 -14.23 17.73
N ALA A 33 7.47 -14.71 18.70
CA ALA A 33 6.87 -16.04 18.64
C ALA A 33 5.88 -16.16 17.48
N GLU A 34 5.31 -15.04 17.03
CA GLU A 34 4.25 -15.00 16.03
C GLU A 34 4.76 -14.73 14.60
N ILE A 35 6.03 -15.05 14.30
CA ILE A 35 6.61 -14.87 12.96
C ILE A 35 5.78 -15.56 11.87
N ALA A 36 5.27 -16.76 12.15
CA ALA A 36 4.44 -17.50 11.20
C ALA A 36 3.14 -16.76 10.89
N MET A 37 2.43 -16.30 11.93
CA MET A 37 1.18 -15.55 11.78
C MET A 37 1.41 -14.18 11.12
N ALA A 38 2.48 -13.48 11.49
CA ALA A 38 2.87 -12.21 10.87
C ALA A 38 3.18 -12.38 9.37
N SER A 39 3.86 -13.46 8.99
CA SER A 39 4.12 -13.81 7.60
C SER A 39 2.81 -14.05 6.86
N TRP A 40 1.89 -14.82 7.45
CA TRP A 40 0.58 -15.10 6.88
C TRP A 40 -0.23 -13.82 6.68
N LEU A 41 -0.26 -12.91 7.66
CA LEU A 41 -0.91 -11.62 7.55
C LEU A 41 -0.37 -10.81 6.36
N THR A 42 0.95 -10.72 6.19
CA THR A 42 1.54 -9.94 5.09
C THR A 42 1.24 -10.48 3.70
N VAL A 43 1.22 -11.81 3.55
CA VAL A 43 0.91 -12.48 2.28
C VAL A 43 -0.58 -12.36 1.98
N ALA A 44 -1.44 -12.64 2.98
CA ALA A 44 -2.88 -12.53 2.87
C ALA A 44 -3.27 -11.08 2.53
N GLU A 45 -2.72 -10.10 3.22
CA GLU A 45 -2.97 -8.68 2.96
C GLU A 45 -2.66 -8.32 1.51
N THR A 46 -1.45 -8.65 1.04
CA THR A 46 -1.02 -8.29 -0.31
C THR A 46 -1.91 -8.93 -1.37
N THR A 47 -2.21 -10.22 -1.20
CA THR A 47 -3.00 -10.99 -2.16
C THR A 47 -4.46 -10.54 -2.19
N ILE A 48 -5.08 -10.39 -1.01
CA ILE A 48 -6.49 -10.01 -0.88
C ILE A 48 -6.70 -8.57 -1.35
N LYS A 49 -5.81 -7.63 -1.00
CA LYS A 49 -5.94 -6.24 -1.46
C LYS A 49 -5.85 -6.12 -2.98
N ILE A 50 -5.09 -6.97 -3.68
CA ILE A 50 -5.09 -6.98 -5.15
C ILE A 50 -6.48 -7.35 -5.69
N ALA A 51 -7.09 -8.42 -5.15
CA ALA A 51 -8.43 -8.86 -5.56
C ALA A 51 -9.50 -7.80 -5.24
N ILE A 52 -9.49 -7.23 -4.03
CA ILE A 52 -10.43 -6.19 -3.62
C ILE A 52 -10.24 -4.92 -4.45
N TYR A 53 -9.00 -4.51 -4.75
CA TYR A 53 -8.73 -3.34 -5.58
C TYR A 53 -9.31 -3.52 -6.98
N TYR A 54 -9.14 -4.71 -7.58
CA TYR A 54 -9.75 -5.02 -8.87
C TYR A 54 -11.27 -4.84 -8.81
N VAL A 55 -11.94 -5.45 -7.82
CA VAL A 55 -13.40 -5.31 -7.66
C VAL A 55 -13.80 -3.84 -7.46
N HIS A 56 -13.07 -3.09 -6.63
CA HIS A 56 -13.30 -1.66 -6.39
C HIS A 56 -13.25 -0.86 -7.70
N GLU A 57 -12.23 -1.09 -8.53
CA GLU A 57 -12.13 -0.46 -9.86
C GLU A 57 -13.31 -0.84 -10.77
N ARG A 58 -13.74 -2.11 -10.77
CA ARG A 58 -14.87 -2.57 -11.59
C ARG A 58 -16.20 -1.94 -11.15
N VAL A 59 -16.42 -1.79 -9.84
CA VAL A 59 -17.58 -1.09 -9.30
C VAL A 59 -17.54 0.37 -9.73
N TRP A 60 -16.42 1.06 -9.52
CA TRP A 60 -16.27 2.46 -9.93
C TRP A 60 -16.41 2.67 -11.44
N PHE A 61 -16.01 1.70 -12.27
CA PHE A 61 -16.21 1.75 -13.71
C PHE A 61 -17.69 1.69 -14.10
N LYS A 62 -18.49 0.87 -13.40
CA LYS A 62 -19.93 0.72 -13.67
C LYS A 62 -20.77 1.86 -13.11
N VAL A 63 -20.34 2.48 -12.00
CA VAL A 63 -21.08 3.59 -11.39
C VAL A 63 -20.88 4.86 -12.24
N SER A 64 -21.95 5.27 -12.92
CA SER A 64 -22.03 6.59 -13.56
C SER A 64 -22.31 7.65 -12.50
N THR A 65 -21.25 8.31 -12.02
CA THR A 65 -21.39 9.45 -11.11
C THR A 65 -21.42 10.76 -11.90
N LYS A 66 -22.24 11.74 -11.47
CA LYS A 66 -22.19 13.12 -11.98
C LYS A 66 -20.98 13.93 -11.48
N LEU A 67 -20.02 13.25 -10.83
CA LEU A 67 -18.83 13.90 -10.28
C LEU A 67 -17.90 14.30 -11.41
N ASN A 68 -17.27 15.47 -11.28
CA ASN A 68 -16.18 15.83 -12.16
C ASN A 68 -14.99 14.86 -11.98
N ASN A 69 -14.09 14.79 -12.98
CA ASN A 69 -12.97 13.86 -12.96
C ASN A 69 -12.10 13.98 -11.70
N LYS A 70 -11.79 15.20 -11.25
CA LYS A 70 -10.97 15.44 -10.05
C LYS A 70 -11.61 14.85 -8.78
N MET A 71 -12.89 15.16 -8.53
CA MET A 71 -13.61 14.67 -7.36
C MET A 71 -13.80 13.15 -7.41
N ARG A 72 -13.99 12.57 -8.60
CA ARG A 72 -14.05 11.12 -8.77
C ARG A 72 -12.74 10.44 -8.34
N HIS A 73 -11.58 10.98 -8.71
CA HIS A 73 -10.29 10.42 -8.28
C HIS A 73 -10.07 10.52 -6.76
N ILE A 74 -10.44 11.65 -6.15
CA ILE A 74 -10.35 11.84 -4.69
C ILE A 74 -11.28 10.85 -3.97
N ALA A 75 -12.52 10.69 -4.42
CA ALA A 75 -13.47 9.75 -3.84
C ALA A 75 -12.98 8.29 -3.96
N LYS A 76 -12.42 7.91 -5.11
CA LYS A 76 -11.79 6.59 -5.31
C LYS A 76 -10.64 6.36 -4.32
N ALA A 77 -9.79 7.36 -4.11
CA ALA A 77 -8.68 7.27 -3.17
C ALA A 77 -9.17 7.11 -1.72
N ILE A 78 -10.13 7.93 -1.28
CA ILE A 78 -10.69 7.86 0.08
C ILE A 78 -11.37 6.50 0.31
N THR A 79 -12.24 6.07 -0.62
CA THR A 79 -12.92 4.77 -0.50
C THR A 79 -11.92 3.62 -0.46
N TRP A 80 -10.86 3.66 -1.28
CA TRP A 80 -9.80 2.66 -1.24
C TRP A 80 -9.07 2.64 0.10
N ARG A 81 -8.75 3.80 0.69
CA ARG A 81 -8.09 3.88 2.01
C ARG A 81 -8.93 3.24 3.10
N VAL A 82 -10.22 3.53 3.16
CA VAL A 82 -11.13 2.95 4.16
C VAL A 82 -11.21 1.43 4.01
N ILE A 83 -11.40 0.93 2.79
CA ILE A 83 -11.49 -0.51 2.50
C ILE A 83 -10.18 -1.22 2.84
N ALA A 84 -9.03 -0.64 2.46
CA ALA A 84 -7.73 -1.25 2.70
C ALA A 84 -7.39 -1.32 4.20
N SER A 85 -7.66 -0.26 4.97
CA SER A 85 -7.46 -0.26 6.42
C SER A 85 -8.40 -1.26 7.12
N ALA A 86 -9.68 -1.30 6.73
CA ALA A 86 -10.63 -2.28 7.25
C ALA A 86 -10.20 -3.73 6.95
N THR A 87 -9.65 -3.97 5.75
CA THR A 87 -9.15 -5.30 5.36
C THR A 87 -8.02 -5.76 6.26
N THR A 88 -7.01 -4.91 6.51
CA THR A 88 -5.91 -5.23 7.44
C THR A 88 -6.42 -5.52 8.84
N PHE A 89 -7.34 -4.68 9.34
CA PHE A 89 -7.93 -4.87 10.67
C PHE A 89 -8.64 -6.23 10.78
N VAL A 90 -9.52 -6.56 9.83
CA VAL A 90 -10.24 -7.84 9.82
C VAL A 90 -9.29 -9.02 9.69
N LEU A 91 -8.28 -8.94 8.83
CA LEU A 91 -7.29 -10.02 8.69
C LEU A 91 -6.47 -10.22 9.96
N ALA A 92 -6.06 -9.14 10.62
CA ALA A 92 -5.36 -9.23 11.89
C ALA A 92 -6.25 -9.89 12.96
N LEU A 93 -7.53 -9.52 13.06
CA LEU A 93 -8.46 -10.19 13.97
C LEU A 93 -8.66 -11.67 13.66
N LEU A 94 -8.79 -12.03 12.38
CA LEU A 94 -9.00 -13.43 11.97
C LEU A 94 -7.79 -14.31 12.25
N ILE A 95 -6.58 -13.76 12.09
CA ILE A 95 -5.33 -14.51 12.28
C ILE A 95 -4.95 -14.59 13.76
N PHE A 96 -5.15 -13.50 14.51
CA PHE A 96 -4.71 -13.37 15.89
C PHE A 96 -5.84 -13.46 16.93
N GLY A 97 -7.07 -13.79 16.52
CA GLY A 97 -8.24 -13.76 17.41
C GLY A 97 -8.19 -14.68 18.63
N GLY A 98 -7.23 -15.60 18.68
CA GLY A 98 -6.95 -16.44 19.85
C GLY A 98 -6.06 -15.79 20.92
N HIS A 99 -5.48 -14.61 20.66
CA HIS A 99 -4.66 -13.88 21.61
C HIS A 99 -5.50 -12.95 22.48
N ASP A 100 -5.15 -12.89 23.77
CA ASP A 100 -5.60 -11.81 24.64
C ASP A 100 -5.11 -10.47 24.04
N ASP A 101 -6.03 -9.49 23.98
CA ASP A 101 -5.85 -8.16 23.40
C ASP A 101 -5.69 -8.10 21.86
N ALA A 102 -6.07 -9.16 21.13
CA ALA A 102 -5.99 -9.19 19.67
C ALA A 102 -6.67 -7.98 19.00
N MET A 103 -7.81 -7.54 19.55
CA MET A 103 -8.58 -6.42 19.01
C MET A 103 -7.87 -5.06 19.18
N GLU A 104 -7.25 -4.84 20.34
CA GLU A 104 -6.48 -3.63 20.61
C GLU A 104 -5.25 -3.57 19.70
N LYS A 105 -4.47 -4.67 19.65
CA LYS A 105 -3.28 -4.78 18.80
C LYS A 105 -3.60 -4.64 17.30
N ALA A 106 -4.66 -5.28 16.82
CA ALA A 106 -5.11 -5.16 15.43
C ALA A 106 -5.48 -3.72 15.06
N THR A 107 -6.13 -2.99 15.98
CA THR A 107 -6.47 -1.58 15.81
C THR A 107 -5.20 -0.73 15.67
N TYR A 108 -4.22 -0.93 16.56
CA TYR A 108 -2.95 -0.21 16.50
C TYR A 108 -2.18 -0.50 15.22
N ILE A 109 -2.12 -1.76 14.78
CA ILE A 109 -1.49 -2.12 13.51
C ILE A 109 -2.17 -1.38 12.36
N ALA A 110 -3.50 -1.45 12.23
CA ALA A 110 -4.21 -0.83 11.12
C ALA A 110 -4.02 0.70 11.06
N LEU A 111 -4.00 1.38 12.22
CA LEU A 111 -3.81 2.83 12.30
C LEU A 111 -2.37 3.23 12.01
N ILE A 112 -1.40 2.62 12.69
CA ILE A 112 0.02 2.95 12.57
C ILE A 112 0.53 2.58 11.18
N GLU A 113 0.13 1.43 10.64
CA GLU A 113 0.48 1.03 9.28
C GLU A 113 -0.03 2.04 8.24
N SER A 114 -1.28 2.49 8.36
CA SER A 114 -1.85 3.49 7.44
C SER A 114 -1.06 4.79 7.48
N ALA A 115 -0.70 5.26 8.67
CA ALA A 115 0.10 6.47 8.86
C ALA A 115 1.55 6.31 8.35
N LEU A 116 2.22 5.20 8.69
CA LEU A 116 3.59 4.92 8.26
C LEU A 116 3.68 4.74 6.75
N LYS A 117 2.72 4.05 6.12
CA LYS A 117 2.69 3.90 4.65
C LYS A 117 2.54 5.26 3.97
N LEU A 118 1.88 6.25 4.55
CA LEU A 118 1.85 7.60 3.99
C LEU A 118 3.24 8.27 4.08
N LEU A 119 3.87 8.20 5.24
CA LEU A 119 5.18 8.79 5.50
C LEU A 119 6.26 8.16 4.60
N PHE A 120 6.31 6.83 4.56
CA PHE A 120 7.26 6.09 3.74
C PHE A 120 7.02 6.29 2.25
N TYR A 121 5.76 6.42 1.79
CA TYR A 121 5.48 6.70 0.38
C TYR A 121 6.07 8.05 -0.05
N TYR A 122 5.87 9.09 0.77
CA TYR A 122 6.46 10.40 0.50
C TYR A 122 7.99 10.34 0.46
N GLY A 123 8.60 9.72 1.48
CA GLY A 123 10.06 9.55 1.52
C GLY A 123 10.61 8.71 0.36
N HIS A 124 9.86 7.68 -0.07
CA HIS A 124 10.21 6.84 -1.20
C HIS A 124 10.17 7.61 -2.52
N GLU A 125 9.13 8.41 -2.76
CA GLU A 125 9.05 9.26 -3.94
C GLU A 125 10.16 10.32 -3.95
N GLU A 126 10.47 10.93 -2.81
CA GLU A 126 11.56 11.90 -2.67
C GLU A 126 12.95 11.28 -2.88
N ALA A 127 13.17 10.06 -2.38
CA ALA A 127 14.38 9.30 -2.67
C ALA A 127 14.51 9.00 -4.16
N TRP A 128 13.43 8.56 -4.81
CA TRP A 128 13.42 8.31 -6.25
C TRP A 128 13.54 9.57 -7.10
N TYR A 129 13.07 10.72 -6.62
CA TYR A 129 13.24 12.00 -7.31
C TYR A 129 14.72 12.36 -7.44
N ARG A 130 15.53 12.07 -6.41
CA ARG A 130 16.98 12.32 -6.37
C ARG A 130 17.81 11.36 -7.22
N ILE A 131 17.24 10.24 -7.68
CA ILE A 131 17.94 9.24 -8.48
C ILE A 131 17.67 9.50 -9.97
N ASN A 132 18.74 9.71 -10.75
CA ASN A 132 18.68 9.97 -12.21
C ASN A 132 18.34 8.75 -13.08
N LEU A 133 18.04 7.59 -12.48
CA LEU A 133 17.61 6.39 -13.21
C LEU A 133 16.33 6.69 -14.01
N GLY A 134 16.38 6.53 -15.33
CA GLY A 134 15.22 6.71 -16.18
C GLY A 134 15.01 8.11 -16.77
N LEU A 135 15.89 9.08 -16.50
CA LEU A 135 15.73 10.49 -16.93
C LEU A 135 16.47 10.87 -18.22
N ASP A 136 17.31 9.99 -18.78
CA ASP A 136 18.21 10.29 -19.92
C ASP A 136 17.49 10.85 -21.18
N ASN A 137 16.21 10.52 -21.36
CA ASN A 137 15.43 11.00 -22.51
C ASN A 137 14.81 12.41 -22.34
N ARG A 138 14.76 12.98 -21.12
CA ARG A 138 14.21 14.35 -20.94
C ARG A 138 15.23 15.44 -21.22
N GLU A 139 16.51 15.18 -20.98
CA GLU A 139 17.58 16.16 -21.26
C GLU A 139 18.00 16.15 -22.73
N LYS A 140 18.12 14.96 -23.35
CA LYS A 140 18.42 14.85 -24.80
C LYS A 140 17.39 15.51 -25.70
N ASN A 141 16.10 15.45 -25.36
CA ASN A 141 15.02 16.07 -26.15
C ASN A 141 14.91 17.60 -25.95
N LYS A 142 15.46 18.16 -24.86
CA LYS A 142 15.55 19.62 -24.67
C LYS A 142 16.77 20.23 -25.35
N ALA A 143 17.83 19.45 -25.55
CA ALA A 143 19.06 19.89 -26.23
C ALA A 143 18.98 19.79 -27.76
N THR A 144 17.91 19.22 -28.32
CA THR A 144 17.72 18.97 -29.76
C THR A 144 16.49 19.66 -30.36
N SER A 145 15.79 20.52 -29.61
CA SER A 145 14.68 21.38 -30.08
C SER A 145 15.08 22.85 -30.03
#